data_AF-A0AA37UV56-F1
#
_entry.id   AF-A0AA37UV56-F1
#
_cell.length_a   1.000
_cell.length_b   1.000
_cell.length_c   1.000
_cell.angle_alpha   90.00
_cell.angle_beta   90.00
_cell.angle_gamma   90.00
#
_symmetry.space_group_name_H-M   'P 1'
#
loop_
_entity.id
_entity.type
_entity.pdbx_description
1 polymer ?
#
loop_
_entity_poly.entity_id
_entity_poly.type
_entity_poly.pdbx_seq_one_letter_code
_entity_poly.pdbx_strand_id
1 'polypeptide(L)'
;MTQPVGATTTSEDTSTRQRILLATAEVLGRNGKTKLSLSEVAAQAGVSRPTLYRWFASKEELLSAFSHYERQLFESGLVKATAGLKGYEKLDAVLRFIVEYQHSYSGVRMVDVEPEHTIAQFGNVIPQMRDGLQRHLPGPNAAVKAATVIRIAISHYIVRSDDAEQFLAQLRHAVGIKPTTD
;
A
#
# COMPACT_ATOMS: atom_id res chain seq x y z
N MET A 1 3.08 -17.10 -47.28
CA MET A 1 3.14 -17.59 -45.89
C MET A 1 3.69 -16.46 -45.04
N THR A 2 2.83 -15.73 -44.33
CA THR A 2 3.25 -14.64 -43.44
C THR A 2 2.49 -14.84 -42.13
N GLN A 3 3.21 -15.19 -41.07
CA GLN A 3 2.64 -15.36 -39.73
C GLN A 3 2.26 -14.00 -39.12
N PRO A 4 1.26 -13.92 -38.24
CA PRO A 4 0.97 -12.71 -37.48
C PRO A 4 1.88 -12.64 -36.25
N VAL A 5 2.65 -11.55 -36.15
CA VAL A 5 3.38 -11.12 -34.96
C VAL A 5 2.43 -10.23 -34.15
N GLY A 6 2.08 -10.59 -32.91
CA GLY A 6 1.23 -9.70 -32.10
C GLY A 6 0.75 -10.16 -30.73
N ALA A 7 0.99 -11.42 -30.30
CA ALA A 7 0.44 -11.90 -29.03
C ALA A 7 1.44 -11.96 -27.86
N THR A 8 2.75 -11.86 -28.11
CA THR A 8 3.79 -12.09 -27.08
C THR A 8 4.19 -10.83 -26.31
N THR A 9 4.15 -9.67 -26.96
CA THR A 9 4.68 -8.40 -26.43
C THR A 9 3.97 -7.93 -25.17
N THR A 10 2.64 -7.97 -25.11
CA THR A 10 1.88 -7.46 -23.94
C THR A 10 2.18 -8.21 -22.64
N SER A 11 2.44 -9.52 -22.73
CA SER A 11 2.74 -10.36 -21.56
C SER A 11 4.16 -10.13 -21.03
N GLU A 12 5.15 -10.03 -21.93
CA GLU A 12 6.54 -9.72 -21.59
C GLU A 12 6.69 -8.28 -21.06
N ASP A 13 5.94 -7.35 -21.65
CA ASP A 13 5.88 -5.94 -21.27
C ASP A 13 5.33 -5.76 -19.86
N THR A 14 4.22 -6.44 -19.54
CA THR A 14 3.65 -6.46 -18.18
C THR A 14 4.63 -7.09 -17.18
N SER A 15 5.31 -8.16 -17.58
CA SER A 15 6.29 -8.83 -16.72
C SER A 15 7.50 -7.93 -16.40
N THR A 16 7.94 -7.12 -17.37
CA THR A 16 9.08 -6.21 -17.19
C THR A 16 8.73 -5.05 -16.29
N ARG A 17 7.56 -4.44 -16.50
CA ARG A 17 7.04 -3.38 -15.63
C ARG A 17 6.93 -3.87 -14.18
N GLN A 18 6.42 -5.08 -13.97
CA GLN A 18 6.29 -5.67 -12.63
C GLN A 18 7.66 -5.96 -11.99
N ARG A 19 8.63 -6.47 -12.76
CA ARG A 19 10.02 -6.66 -12.26
C ARG A 19 10.65 -5.34 -11.81
N ILE A 20 10.45 -4.25 -12.56
CA ILE A 20 10.96 -2.93 -12.16
C ILE A 20 10.30 -2.47 -10.84
N LEU A 21 9.00 -2.68 -10.66
CA LEU A 21 8.30 -2.29 -9.42
C LEU A 21 8.73 -3.12 -8.21
N LEU A 22 8.94 -4.43 -8.39
CA LEU A 22 9.52 -5.31 -7.35
C LEU A 22 10.94 -4.89 -6.98
N ALA A 23 11.78 -4.61 -7.98
CA ALA A 23 13.13 -4.10 -7.75
C ALA A 23 13.14 -2.75 -7.03
N THR A 24 12.17 -1.88 -7.31
CA THR A 24 11.98 -0.62 -6.56
C THR A 24 11.69 -0.88 -5.09
N ALA A 25 10.81 -1.83 -4.74
CA ALA A 25 10.56 -2.21 -3.34
C ALA A 25 11.84 -2.65 -2.63
N GLU A 26 12.64 -3.50 -3.29
CA GLU A 26 13.89 -4.02 -2.72
C GLU A 26 14.96 -2.95 -2.55
N VAL A 27 15.12 -2.05 -3.54
CA VAL A 27 16.08 -0.94 -3.46
C VAL A 27 15.67 0.04 -2.36
N LEU A 28 14.38 0.39 -2.26
CA LEU A 28 13.87 1.21 -1.16
C LEU A 28 14.17 0.54 0.18
N GLY A 29 13.85 -0.75 0.33
CA GLY A 29 14.07 -1.52 1.55
C GLY A 29 15.52 -1.56 2.03
N ARG A 30 16.50 -1.67 1.11
CA ARG A 30 17.94 -1.74 1.45
C ARG A 30 18.55 -0.39 1.81
N ASN A 31 18.11 0.69 1.16
CA ASN A 31 18.83 1.96 1.19
C ASN A 31 18.36 2.91 2.31
N GLY A 32 17.32 2.55 3.07
CA GLY A 32 16.80 3.38 4.16
C GLY A 32 16.41 4.79 3.68
N LYS A 33 16.75 5.83 4.45
CA LYS A 33 16.40 7.25 4.19
C LYS A 33 17.10 7.89 2.98
N THR A 34 17.88 7.16 2.20
CA THR A 34 18.54 7.73 1.00
C THR A 34 17.60 7.72 -0.20
N LYS A 35 17.72 8.74 -1.07
CA LYS A 35 16.88 8.90 -2.27
C LYS A 35 16.96 7.66 -3.17
N LEU A 36 15.82 7.23 -3.71
CA LEU A 36 15.74 6.15 -4.71
C LEU A 36 16.71 6.38 -5.88
N SER A 37 17.54 5.39 -6.20
CA SER A 37 18.45 5.40 -7.35
C SER A 37 17.88 4.59 -8.51
N LEU A 38 17.49 5.27 -9.61
CA LEU A 38 17.02 4.61 -10.84
C LEU A 38 18.03 3.63 -11.43
N SER A 39 19.31 3.84 -11.12
CA SER A 39 20.42 3.01 -11.59
C SER A 39 20.45 1.67 -10.87
N GLU A 40 20.25 1.72 -9.56
CA GLU A 40 20.18 0.52 -8.72
C GLU A 40 18.88 -0.24 -8.99
N VAL A 41 17.77 0.47 -9.23
CA VAL A 41 16.51 -0.17 -9.66
C VAL A 41 16.70 -0.89 -10.99
N ALA A 42 17.34 -0.26 -11.98
CA ALA A 42 17.61 -0.91 -13.27
C ALA A 42 18.46 -2.17 -13.10
N ALA A 43 19.55 -2.06 -12.32
CA ALA A 43 20.43 -3.19 -12.03
C ALA A 43 19.69 -4.32 -11.30
N GLN A 44 18.91 -4.00 -10.25
CA GLN A 44 18.14 -4.96 -9.47
C GLN A 44 17.04 -5.63 -10.30
N ALA A 45 16.40 -4.89 -11.21
CA ALA A 45 15.37 -5.41 -12.11
C ALA A 45 15.95 -6.26 -13.26
N GLY A 46 17.28 -6.26 -13.46
CA GLY A 46 17.95 -6.91 -14.58
C GLY A 46 17.63 -6.25 -15.93
N VAL A 47 17.49 -4.92 -15.95
CA VAL A 47 17.23 -4.13 -17.17
C VAL A 47 18.27 -3.04 -17.37
N SER A 48 18.45 -2.58 -18.60
CA SER A 48 19.31 -1.42 -18.87
C SER A 48 18.64 -0.11 -18.44
N ARG A 49 19.42 0.92 -18.11
CA ARG A 49 18.89 2.27 -17.83
C ARG A 49 17.98 2.80 -18.95
N PRO A 50 18.33 2.71 -20.26
CA PRO A 50 17.42 3.11 -21.33
C PRO A 50 16.10 2.33 -21.35
N THR A 51 16.13 1.05 -20.97
CA THR A 51 14.91 0.25 -20.85
C THR A 51 14.04 0.74 -19.70
N LEU A 52 14.64 1.07 -18.55
CA LEU A 52 13.90 1.66 -17.43
C LEU A 52 13.28 3.00 -17.84
N TYR A 53 14.02 3.89 -18.50
CA TYR A 53 13.50 5.18 -18.97
C TYR A 53 12.38 5.08 -20.00
N ARG A 54 12.32 3.97 -20.77
CA ARG A 54 11.19 3.69 -21.68
C ARG A 54 9.91 3.37 -20.91
N TRP A 55 10.03 2.76 -19.72
CA TRP A 55 8.92 2.38 -18.87
C TRP A 55 8.48 3.50 -17.93
N PHE A 56 9.44 4.27 -17.42
CA PHE A 56 9.24 5.35 -16.48
C PHE A 56 10.19 6.49 -16.84
N ALA A 57 9.65 7.55 -17.45
CA ALA A 57 10.42 8.66 -17.97
C ALA A 57 11.10 9.48 -16.85
N SER A 58 10.57 9.42 -15.63
CA SER A 58 11.16 10.08 -14.46
C SER A 58 11.09 9.23 -13.18
N LYS A 59 11.80 9.69 -12.15
CA LYS A 59 11.72 9.12 -10.80
C LYS A 59 10.32 9.25 -10.23
N GLU A 60 9.68 10.39 -10.43
CA GLU A 60 8.32 10.69 -9.96
C GLU A 60 7.30 9.77 -10.60
N GLU A 61 7.48 9.45 -11.89
CA GLU A 61 6.63 8.49 -12.59
C GLU A 61 6.80 7.07 -12.04
N LEU A 62 8.04 6.63 -11.80
CA LEU A 62 8.32 5.35 -11.16
C LEU A 62 7.71 5.28 -9.75
N LEU A 63 7.88 6.33 -8.94
CA LEU A 63 7.32 6.40 -7.59
C LEU A 63 5.79 6.39 -7.60
N SER A 64 5.16 7.15 -8.50
CA SER A 64 3.70 7.14 -8.66
C SER A 64 3.19 5.74 -9.04
N ALA A 65 3.85 5.10 -10.01
CA ALA A 65 3.54 3.73 -10.40
C ALA A 65 3.76 2.72 -9.27
N PHE A 66 4.79 2.94 -8.44
CA PHE A 66 5.09 2.14 -7.26
C PHE A 66 4.03 2.31 -6.17
N SER A 67 3.62 3.53 -5.83
CA SER A 67 2.51 3.78 -4.89
C SER A 67 1.22 3.09 -5.35
N HIS A 68 0.93 3.10 -6.65
CA HIS A 68 -0.21 2.36 -7.20
C HIS A 68 -0.06 0.84 -7.05
N TYR A 69 1.14 0.31 -7.27
CA TYR A 69 1.45 -1.10 -7.06
C TYR A 69 1.30 -1.52 -5.60
N GLU A 70 1.82 -0.73 -4.66
CA GLU A 70 1.64 -0.97 -3.21
C GLU A 70 0.18 -0.97 -2.81
N ARG A 71 -0.61 -0.03 -3.33
CA ARG A 71 -2.06 0.01 -3.08
C ARG A 71 -2.75 -1.26 -3.58
N GLN A 72 -2.39 -1.78 -4.75
CA GLN A 72 -2.94 -3.04 -5.27
C GLN A 72 -2.56 -4.24 -4.40
N LEU A 73 -1.34 -4.27 -3.88
CA LEU A 73 -0.91 -5.31 -2.93
C LEU A 73 -1.71 -5.24 -1.63
N PHE A 74 -1.89 -4.03 -1.07
CA PHE A 74 -2.72 -3.80 0.11
C PHE A 74 -4.17 -4.28 -0.13
N GLU A 75 -4.78 -3.85 -1.23
CA GLU A 75 -6.16 -4.22 -1.59
C GLU A 75 -6.29 -5.74 -1.76
N SER A 76 -5.34 -6.39 -2.43
CA SER A 76 -5.33 -7.85 -2.60
C SER A 76 -5.17 -8.58 -1.28
N GLY A 77 -4.26 -8.12 -0.42
CA GLY A 77 -4.05 -8.67 0.93
C GLY A 77 -5.31 -8.53 1.79
N LEU A 78 -5.97 -7.38 1.74
CA LEU A 78 -7.21 -7.13 2.48
C LEU A 78 -8.34 -8.06 2.02
N VAL A 79 -8.50 -8.25 0.71
CA VAL A 79 -9.49 -9.19 0.14
C VAL A 79 -9.24 -10.60 0.64
N LYS A 80 -7.97 -11.05 0.66
CA LYS A 80 -7.60 -12.38 1.18
C LYS A 80 -7.87 -12.50 2.68
N ALA A 81 -7.44 -11.52 3.47
CA ALA A 81 -7.60 -11.51 4.93
C ALA A 81 -9.08 -11.51 5.37
N THR A 82 -9.97 -11.01 4.53
CA THR A 82 -11.41 -10.90 4.81
C THR A 82 -12.27 -11.93 4.09
N ALA A 83 -11.66 -12.85 3.34
CA ALA A 83 -12.38 -13.86 2.58
C ALA A 83 -13.20 -14.78 3.52
N GLY A 84 -14.47 -15.00 3.19
CA GLY A 84 -15.37 -15.84 3.97
C GLY A 84 -15.93 -15.22 5.26
N LEU A 85 -15.37 -14.12 5.75
CA LEU A 85 -15.81 -13.44 6.98
C LEU A 85 -17.02 -12.53 6.75
N LYS A 86 -17.83 -12.33 7.79
CA LYS A 86 -19.03 -11.47 7.75
C LYS A 86 -19.16 -10.61 9.01
N GLY A 87 -20.01 -9.58 8.93
CA GLY A 87 -20.36 -8.74 10.09
C GLY A 87 -19.13 -8.19 10.84
N TYR A 88 -19.16 -8.30 12.17
CA TYR A 88 -18.09 -7.83 13.03
C TYR A 88 -16.77 -8.60 12.87
N GLU A 89 -16.81 -9.89 12.51
CA GLU A 89 -15.60 -10.67 12.26
C GLU A 89 -14.83 -10.12 11.05
N LYS A 90 -15.57 -9.80 9.98
CA LYS A 90 -14.97 -9.17 8.79
C LYS A 90 -14.38 -7.81 9.13
N LEU A 91 -15.11 -6.99 9.91
CA LEU A 91 -14.63 -5.68 10.32
C LEU A 91 -13.37 -5.79 11.18
N ASP A 92 -13.35 -6.69 12.17
CA ASP A 92 -12.17 -6.92 13.01
C ASP A 92 -10.97 -7.38 12.17
N ALA A 93 -11.18 -8.26 11.20
CA ALA A 93 -10.14 -8.68 10.27
C ALA A 93 -9.60 -7.54 9.39
N VAL A 94 -10.46 -6.61 8.95
CA VAL A 94 -10.00 -5.38 8.27
C VAL A 94 -9.08 -4.56 9.18
N LEU A 95 -9.46 -4.38 10.45
CA LEU A 95 -8.66 -3.60 11.40
C LEU A 95 -7.33 -4.28 11.73
N ARG A 96 -7.34 -5.60 11.96
CA ARG A 96 -6.12 -6.39 12.15
C ARG A 96 -5.19 -6.28 10.96
N PHE A 97 -5.74 -6.42 9.74
CA PHE A 97 -4.96 -6.30 8.52
C PHE A 97 -4.31 -4.91 8.38
N ILE A 98 -5.01 -3.82 8.73
CA ILE A 98 -4.42 -2.47 8.72
C ILE A 98 -3.20 -2.40 9.65
N VAL A 99 -3.31 -2.97 10.86
CA VAL A 99 -2.22 -2.99 11.86
C VAL A 99 -1.07 -3.87 11.38
N GLU A 100 -1.37 -5.10 10.97
CA GLU A 100 -0.40 -6.06 10.48
C GLU A 100 0.35 -5.55 9.25
N TYR A 101 -0.33 -4.89 8.30
CA TYR A 101 0.30 -4.34 7.10
C TYR A 101 1.34 -3.25 7.43
N GLN A 102 1.12 -2.47 8.50
CA GLN A 102 2.09 -1.47 8.95
C GLN A 102 3.33 -2.11 9.59
N HIS A 103 3.21 -3.32 10.15
CA HIS A 103 4.31 -4.07 10.77
C HIS A 103 5.01 -5.03 9.79
N SER A 104 4.29 -5.60 8.84
CA SER A 104 4.80 -6.61 7.91
C SER A 104 5.67 -6.02 6.80
N TYR A 105 5.57 -4.71 6.56
CA TYR A 105 6.48 -4.03 5.64
C TYR A 105 7.84 -3.83 6.31
N SER A 106 8.76 -4.76 6.02
CA SER A 106 10.12 -4.79 6.54
C SER A 106 10.94 -3.61 6.00
N GLY A 107 10.85 -2.47 6.69
CA GLY A 107 11.99 -1.58 6.86
C GLY A 107 11.89 -0.18 6.25
N VAL A 108 11.12 0.03 5.17
CA VAL A 108 11.06 1.35 4.51
C VAL A 108 9.63 1.72 4.13
N ARG A 109 9.08 2.72 4.83
CA ARG A 109 7.80 3.35 4.49
C ARG A 109 8.08 4.41 3.43
N MET A 110 7.24 4.53 2.40
CA MET A 110 7.40 5.60 1.40
C MET A 110 7.47 7.01 2.02
N VAL A 111 6.77 7.24 3.14
CA VAL A 111 6.85 8.51 3.87
C VAL A 111 8.24 8.80 4.45
N ASP A 112 9.06 7.77 4.75
CA ASP A 112 10.42 7.95 5.27
C ASP A 112 11.43 8.30 4.17
N VAL A 113 11.13 7.96 2.90
CA VAL A 113 12.03 8.18 1.75
C VAL A 113 11.63 9.41 0.94
N GLU A 114 10.34 9.53 0.63
CA GLU A 114 9.77 10.62 -0.17
C GLU A 114 8.54 11.19 0.55
N PRO A 115 8.75 11.91 1.67
CA PRO A 115 7.65 12.46 2.46
C PRO A 115 6.78 13.42 1.65
N GLU A 116 7.38 14.29 0.84
CA GLU A 116 6.64 15.26 0.02
C GLU A 116 5.71 14.57 -0.98
N HIS A 117 6.20 13.54 -1.69
CA HIS A 117 5.40 12.76 -2.62
C HIS A 117 4.26 12.02 -1.90
N THR A 118 4.58 11.38 -0.78
CA THR A 118 3.63 10.56 -0.01
C THR A 118 2.52 11.43 0.60
N ILE A 119 2.88 12.55 1.22
CA ILE A 119 1.94 13.49 1.84
C ILE A 119 1.02 14.11 0.78
N ALA A 120 1.58 14.49 -0.39
CA ALA A 120 0.76 15.00 -1.50
C ALA A 120 -0.27 13.95 -1.98
N GLN A 121 0.10 12.67 -2.02
CA GLN A 121 -0.81 11.60 -2.43
C GLN A 121 -1.95 11.34 -1.43
N PHE A 122 -1.78 11.61 -0.14
CA PHE A 122 -2.84 11.39 0.86
C PHE A 122 -4.13 12.16 0.56
N GLY A 123 -4.05 13.34 -0.05
CA GLY A 123 -5.23 14.10 -0.47
C GLY A 123 -6.15 13.30 -1.40
N ASN A 124 -5.58 12.43 -2.24
CA ASN A 124 -6.33 11.61 -3.20
C ASN A 124 -6.74 10.26 -2.61
N VAL A 125 -5.92 9.70 -1.71
CA VAL A 125 -6.08 8.33 -1.21
C VAL A 125 -6.96 8.26 0.04
N ILE A 126 -6.88 9.23 0.94
CA ILE A 126 -7.68 9.25 2.18
C ILE A 126 -9.20 9.17 1.92
N PRO A 127 -9.78 9.91 0.96
CA PRO A 127 -11.20 9.76 0.63
C PRO A 127 -11.55 8.33 0.18
N GLN A 128 -10.73 7.71 -0.66
CA GLN A 128 -10.95 6.36 -1.16
C GLN A 128 -10.90 5.32 -0.04
N MET A 129 -9.91 5.43 0.87
CA MET A 129 -9.80 4.56 2.04
C MET A 129 -11.00 4.71 2.98
N ARG A 130 -11.46 5.95 3.19
CA ARG A 130 -12.64 6.25 4.02
C ARG A 130 -13.89 5.64 3.43
N ASP A 131 -14.13 5.84 2.13
CA ASP A 131 -15.30 5.30 1.43
C ASP A 131 -15.27 3.77 1.37
N GLY A 132 -14.08 3.19 1.22
CA GLY A 132 -13.85 1.75 1.29
C GLY A 132 -14.24 1.17 2.64
N LEU A 133 -13.72 1.74 3.74
CA LEU A 133 -14.01 1.27 5.09
C LEU A 133 -15.47 1.53 5.49
N GLN A 134 -16.03 2.69 5.12
CA GLN A 134 -17.43 3.05 5.42
C GLN A 134 -18.42 2.02 4.90
N ARG A 135 -18.17 1.42 3.72
CA ARG A 135 -19.02 0.36 3.14
C ARG A 135 -19.10 -0.91 4.01
N HIS A 136 -18.19 -1.08 4.95
CA HIS A 136 -18.15 -2.22 5.87
C HIS A 136 -18.63 -1.90 7.29
N LEU A 137 -18.96 -0.64 7.58
CA LEU A 137 -19.37 -0.21 8.92
C LEU A 137 -20.90 -0.14 9.02
N PRO A 138 -21.52 -0.97 9.88
CA PRO A 138 -22.96 -0.91 10.10
C PRO A 138 -23.35 0.24 11.05
N GLY A 139 -24.60 0.69 10.91
CA GLY A 139 -25.24 1.58 11.89
C GLY A 139 -24.97 3.08 11.69
N PRO A 140 -25.47 3.91 12.62
CA PRO A 140 -25.32 5.36 12.54
C PRO A 140 -23.84 5.76 12.64
N ASN A 141 -23.50 6.92 12.06
CA ASN A 141 -22.17 7.52 12.11
C ASN A 141 -21.06 6.70 11.42
N ALA A 142 -21.40 5.75 10.52
CA ALA A 142 -20.42 4.96 9.77
C ALA A 142 -19.33 5.82 9.08
N ALA A 143 -19.72 6.95 8.50
CA ALA A 143 -18.80 7.89 7.88
C ALA A 143 -17.79 8.49 8.89
N VAL A 144 -18.25 8.87 10.08
CA VAL A 144 -17.40 9.41 11.14
C VAL A 144 -16.43 8.34 11.64
N LYS A 145 -16.95 7.14 11.93
CA LYS A 145 -16.13 5.99 12.37
C LYS A 145 -15.04 5.66 11.36
N ALA A 146 -15.37 5.58 10.06
CA ALA A 146 -14.39 5.35 9.00
C ALA A 146 -13.34 6.47 8.99
N ALA A 147 -13.77 7.72 9.03
CA ALA A 147 -12.87 8.87 9.00
C ALA A 147 -11.95 8.95 10.23
N THR A 148 -12.39 8.44 11.39
CA THR A 148 -11.57 8.31 12.60
C THR A 148 -10.53 7.22 12.43
N VAL A 149 -10.92 6.00 12.01
CA VAL A 149 -10.00 4.89 11.78
C VAL A 149 -8.91 5.27 10.79
N ILE A 150 -9.27 5.88 9.65
CA ILE A 150 -8.29 6.29 8.64
C ILE A 150 -7.31 7.33 9.19
N ARG A 151 -7.78 8.30 9.99
CA ARG A 151 -6.88 9.29 10.61
C ARG A 151 -5.90 8.65 11.60
N ILE A 152 -6.37 7.72 12.45
CA ILE A 152 -5.51 6.98 13.37
C ILE A 152 -4.47 6.17 12.57
N ALA A 153 -4.91 5.44 11.55
CA ALA A 153 -4.02 4.64 10.72
C ALA A 153 -2.96 5.48 10.00
N ILE A 154 -3.33 6.64 9.44
CA ILE A 154 -2.38 7.57 8.82
C ILE A 154 -1.42 8.17 9.86
N SER A 155 -1.90 8.47 11.07
CA SER A 155 -1.05 8.96 12.17
C SER A 155 0.05 7.94 12.50
N HIS A 156 -0.30 6.67 12.68
CA HIS A 156 0.65 5.58 12.92
C HIS A 156 1.58 5.32 11.72
N TYR A 157 1.09 5.53 10.51
CA TYR A 157 1.90 5.39 9.31
C TYR A 157 2.95 6.49 9.17
N ILE A 158 2.62 7.75 9.50
CA ILE A 158 3.55 8.89 9.43
C ILE A 158 4.48 8.89 10.64
N VAL A 159 3.91 8.86 11.84
CA VAL A 159 4.62 8.94 13.12
C VAL A 159 4.79 7.55 13.67
N ARG A 160 6.03 7.14 13.95
CA ARG A 160 6.27 5.88 14.66
C ARG A 160 5.71 6.02 16.06
N SER A 161 4.62 5.32 16.32
CA SER A 161 3.99 5.32 17.63
C SER A 161 4.74 4.38 18.57
N ASP A 162 4.92 4.80 19.81
CA ASP A 162 5.45 3.98 20.90
C ASP A 162 4.39 3.04 21.49
N ASP A 163 3.12 3.25 21.12
CA ASP A 163 1.95 2.50 21.58
C ASP A 163 1.41 1.50 20.53
N ALA A 164 2.28 0.94 19.67
CA ALA A 164 1.88 0.00 18.62
C ALA A 164 1.00 -1.16 19.13
N GLU A 165 1.22 -1.61 20.38
CA GLU A 165 0.40 -2.63 21.05
C GLU A 165 -1.06 -2.19 21.27
N GLN A 166 -1.30 -0.88 21.41
CA GLN A 166 -2.63 -0.30 21.58
C GLN A 166 -3.28 0.09 20.26
N PHE A 167 -2.56 0.09 19.14
CA PHE A 167 -3.07 0.57 17.85
C PHE A 167 -4.34 -0.18 17.43
N LEU A 168 -4.35 -1.52 17.51
CA LEU A 168 -5.54 -2.31 17.20
C LEU A 168 -6.70 -1.99 18.16
N ALA A 169 -6.41 -1.77 19.44
CA ALA A 169 -7.42 -1.41 20.44
C ALA A 169 -8.05 -0.04 20.13
N GLN A 170 -7.25 0.95 19.70
CA GLN A 170 -7.75 2.26 19.26
C GLN A 170 -8.68 2.14 18.06
N LEU A 171 -8.32 1.33 17.05
CA LEU A 171 -9.17 1.11 15.88
C LEU A 171 -10.49 0.43 16.25
N ARG A 172 -10.44 -0.61 17.10
CA ARG A 172 -11.64 -1.31 17.59
C ARG A 172 -12.56 -0.39 18.37
N HIS A 173 -11.99 0.43 19.25
CA HIS A 173 -12.72 1.42 20.03
C HIS A 173 -13.44 2.40 19.11
N ALA A 174 -12.76 2.94 18.08
CA ALA A 174 -13.32 3.89 17.14
C ALA A 174 -14.54 3.35 16.37
N VAL A 175 -14.60 2.04 16.09
CA VAL A 175 -15.73 1.42 15.39
C VAL A 175 -16.80 0.84 16.33
N GLY A 176 -16.50 0.73 17.62
CA GLY A 176 -17.39 0.17 18.65
C GLY A 176 -17.32 -1.36 18.76
N ILE A 177 -16.20 -1.98 18.37
CA ILE A 177 -15.93 -3.38 18.70
C ILE A 177 -15.49 -3.43 20.17
N LYS A 178 -16.25 -4.15 21.00
CA LYS A 178 -15.88 -4.38 22.40
C LYS A 178 -14.63 -5.27 22.46
N PRO A 179 -13.66 -5.00 23.35
CA PRO A 179 -12.60 -5.96 23.60
C PRO A 179 -13.22 -7.29 24.04
N THR A 180 -12.78 -8.39 23.43
CA THR A 180 -13.04 -9.73 23.97
C THR A 180 -12.53 -9.73 25.40
N THR A 181 -13.47 -9.84 26.35
CA THR A 181 -13.13 -10.05 27.75
C THR A 181 -12.62 -11.48 27.83
N ASP A 182 -11.35 -11.65 28.20
CA ASP A 182 -10.81 -12.95 28.61
C ASP A 182 -11.57 -13.49 29.84
#